data_AF-A0A2K1PB11-F1
#
_entry.id   AF-A0A2K1PB11-F1
#
_cell.length_a   1.000
_cell.length_b   1.000
_cell.length_c   1.000
_cell.angle_alpha   90.00
_cell.angle_beta   90.00
_cell.angle_gamma   90.00
#
_symmetry.space_group_name_H-M   'P 1'
#
loop_
_entity.id
_entity.type
_entity.pdbx_description
1 polymer ?
#
loop_
_entity_poly.entity_id
_entity_poly.type
_entity_poly.pdbx_seq_one_letter_code
_entity_poly.pdbx_strand_id
1 'polypeptide(L)'
;MLKTYKFRIYPTNEQIEKLNQHFGHNRFVFNLFLEFTNNAYKNTKTYTNYYVWAKVLTVLKKTEKYQWLNDVNSQSLQQSIKDLEIGFERFFKKLSKHPKFKKKSSRQSFRVPQHIQLYENEGNDKYEILFVPKFKEGIKVRVHRKIDPNAKIKNCTFIKTPTGKYFV
;
A
#
# COMPACT_ATOMS: atom_id res chain seq x y z
N MET A 1 -13.68 -15.86 -10.19
CA MET A 1 -13.06 -16.05 -8.85
C MET A 1 -11.80 -15.18 -8.73
N LEU A 2 -11.54 -14.55 -7.60
CA LEU A 2 -10.27 -13.82 -7.37
C LEU A 2 -9.19 -14.79 -6.88
N LYS A 3 -7.99 -14.72 -7.47
CA LYS A 3 -6.81 -15.46 -7.02
C LYS A 3 -5.76 -14.46 -6.52
N THR A 4 -5.05 -14.82 -5.45
CA THR A 4 -3.95 -14.03 -4.91
C THR A 4 -2.66 -14.83 -5.01
N TYR A 5 -1.64 -14.21 -5.59
CA TYR A 5 -0.30 -14.75 -5.64
C TYR A 5 0.61 -13.93 -4.74
N LYS A 6 1.73 -14.54 -4.35
CA LYS A 6 2.79 -13.88 -3.60
C LYS A 6 4.11 -14.29 -4.23
N PHE A 7 4.87 -13.31 -4.70
CA PHE A 7 6.12 -13.51 -5.40
C PHE A 7 7.22 -12.68 -4.74
N ARG A 8 8.46 -13.16 -4.84
CA ARG A 8 9.63 -12.42 -4.35
C ARG A 8 10.04 -11.42 -5.41
N ILE A 9 10.33 -10.19 -4.99
CA ILE A 9 10.86 -9.15 -5.87
C ILE A 9 12.31 -8.84 -5.51
N TYR A 10 13.04 -8.34 -6.50
CA TYR A 10 14.47 -8.04 -6.44
C TYR A 10 14.70 -6.59 -6.90
N PRO A 11 14.31 -5.62 -6.08
CA PRO A 11 14.45 -4.21 -6.42
C PRO A 11 15.92 -3.76 -6.44
N THR A 12 16.24 -2.78 -7.28
CA THR A 12 17.52 -2.06 -7.23
C THR A 12 17.60 -1.14 -6.00
N ASN A 13 18.77 -0.58 -5.71
CA ASN A 13 18.94 0.34 -4.57
C ASN A 13 18.02 1.57 -4.66
N GLU A 14 17.87 2.15 -5.86
CA GLU A 14 16.96 3.27 -6.09
C GLU A 14 15.49 2.88 -5.90
N GLN A 15 15.11 1.69 -6.36
CA GLN A 15 13.76 1.16 -6.15
C GLN A 15 13.51 0.85 -4.68
N ILE A 16 14.51 0.38 -3.93
CA ILE A 16 14.42 0.18 -2.48
C ILE A 16 14.12 1.50 -1.77
N GLU A 17 14.77 2.60 -2.15
CA GLU A 17 14.53 3.91 -1.55
C GLU A 17 13.08 4.37 -1.82
N LYS A 18 12.64 4.29 -3.08
CA LYS A 18 11.24 4.57 -3.45
C LYS A 18 10.25 3.68 -2.69
N LEU A 19 10.54 2.38 -2.53
CA LEU A 19 9.70 1.46 -1.74
C LEU A 19 9.64 1.87 -0.28
N ASN A 20 10.77 2.24 0.33
CA ASN A 20 10.85 2.72 1.71
C ASN A 20 10.01 3.99 1.92
N GLN A 21 10.08 4.94 0.98
CA GLN A 21 9.22 6.13 0.96
C GLN A 21 7.75 5.73 0.92
N HIS A 22 7.35 4.87 -0.02
CA HIS A 22 5.97 4.37 -0.10
C HIS A 22 5.51 3.72 1.21
N PHE A 23 6.31 2.84 1.81
CA PHE A 23 5.98 2.24 3.12
C PHE A 23 5.83 3.28 4.22
N GLY A 24 6.75 4.25 4.29
CA GLY A 24 6.74 5.31 5.28
C GLY A 24 5.50 6.20 5.17
N HIS A 25 5.19 6.66 3.96
CA HIS A 25 4.09 7.57 3.71
C HIS A 25 2.74 6.90 3.95
N ASN A 26 2.57 5.65 3.50
CA ASN A 26 1.35 4.88 3.75
C ASN A 26 1.15 4.58 5.24
N ARG A 27 2.23 4.29 5.98
CA ARG A 27 2.19 4.11 7.44
C ARG A 27 1.81 5.42 8.14
N PHE A 28 2.41 6.54 7.76
CA PHE A 28 2.10 7.85 8.33
C PHE A 28 0.62 8.19 8.14
N VAL A 29 0.12 8.12 6.90
CA VAL A 29 -1.28 8.42 6.57
C VAL A 29 -2.24 7.52 7.35
N PHE A 30 -1.97 6.22 7.42
CA PHE A 30 -2.79 5.29 8.20
C PHE A 30 -2.85 5.70 9.68
N ASN A 31 -1.69 5.95 10.28
CA ASN A 31 -1.60 6.29 11.71
C ASN A 31 -2.25 7.64 12.01
N LEU A 32 -2.07 8.63 11.13
CA LEU A 32 -2.67 9.96 11.26
C LEU A 32 -4.20 9.86 11.32
N PHE A 33 -4.82 9.11 10.41
CA PHE A 33 -6.29 8.99 10.40
C PHE A 33 -6.84 8.05 11.47
N LEU A 34 -6.06 7.08 11.92
CA LEU A 34 -6.39 6.30 13.12
C LEU A 34 -6.42 7.21 14.35
N GLU A 35 -5.40 8.05 14.54
CA GLU A 35 -5.34 9.01 15.63
C GLU A 35 -6.48 10.04 15.56
N PHE A 36 -6.68 10.64 14.39
CA PHE A 36 -7.78 11.59 14.14
C PHE A 36 -9.13 11.00 14.53
N THR A 37 -9.39 9.76 14.10
CA THR A 37 -10.66 9.08 14.38
C THR A 37 -10.81 8.72 15.85
N ASN A 38 -9.73 8.25 16.50
CA ASN A 38 -9.74 7.96 17.93
C ASN A 38 -10.01 9.22 18.76
N ASN A 39 -9.43 10.35 18.37
CA ASN A 39 -9.63 11.64 19.06
C ASN A 39 -11.05 12.18 18.82
N ALA A 40 -11.57 12.10 17.61
CA ALA A 40 -12.97 12.43 17.33
C ALA A 40 -13.91 11.60 18.21
N TYR A 41 -13.72 10.27 18.25
CA TYR A 41 -14.55 9.39 19.05
C TYR A 41 -14.48 9.68 20.56
N LYS A 42 -13.31 10.03 21.10
CA LYS A 42 -13.18 10.44 22.50
C LYS A 42 -14.08 11.64 22.85
N ASN A 43 -14.15 12.63 21.94
CA ASN A 43 -14.82 13.90 22.18
C ASN A 43 -16.31 13.87 21.82
N THR A 44 -16.67 13.27 20.69
CA THR A 44 -18.04 13.34 20.13
C THR A 44 -18.79 12.02 20.19
N LYS A 45 -18.11 10.92 20.59
CA LYS A 45 -18.62 9.54 20.48
C LYS A 45 -19.02 9.13 19.06
N THR A 46 -18.53 9.85 18.04
CA THR A 46 -18.77 9.54 16.63
C THR A 46 -17.46 9.17 15.93
N TYR A 47 -17.56 8.28 14.95
CA TYR A 47 -16.44 7.90 14.09
C TYR A 47 -16.50 8.69 12.79
N THR A 48 -15.32 8.98 12.24
CA THR A 48 -15.19 9.52 10.89
C THR A 48 -14.94 8.40 9.90
N ASN A 49 -15.13 8.68 8.62
CA ASN A 49 -15.10 7.67 7.55
C ASN A 49 -14.10 8.07 6.45
N TYR A 50 -13.95 7.18 5.47
CA TYR A 50 -13.04 7.39 4.34
C TYR A 50 -13.27 8.72 3.62
N TYR A 51 -14.51 9.13 3.41
CA TYR A 51 -14.81 10.36 2.66
C TYR A 51 -14.29 11.62 3.36
N VAL A 52 -14.40 11.67 4.70
CA VAL A 52 -13.82 12.76 5.49
C VAL A 52 -12.30 12.71 5.41
N TRP A 53 -11.70 11.54 5.60
CA TRP A 53 -10.24 11.38 5.57
C TRP A 53 -9.63 11.71 4.21
N ALA A 54 -10.29 11.32 3.11
CA ALA A 54 -9.84 11.60 1.76
C ALA A 54 -9.82 13.10 1.45
N LYS A 55 -10.84 13.85 1.91
CA LYS A 55 -10.89 15.31 1.81
C LYS A 55 -9.74 15.96 2.59
N VAL A 56 -9.57 15.56 3.85
CA VAL A 56 -8.47 16.05 4.70
C VAL A 56 -7.11 15.74 4.08
N LEU A 57 -6.89 14.51 3.60
CA LEU A 57 -5.64 14.12 2.94
C LEU A 57 -5.34 15.01 1.73
N THR A 58 -6.36 15.38 0.95
CA THR A 58 -6.20 16.24 -0.22
C THR A 58 -5.73 17.64 0.16
N VAL A 59 -6.24 18.19 1.26
CA VAL A 59 -5.81 19.49 1.80
C VAL A 59 -4.39 19.37 2.38
N LEU A 60 -4.12 18.35 3.18
CA LEU A 60 -2.80 18.13 3.79
C LEU A 60 -1.69 18.08 2.73
N LYS A 61 -1.90 17.35 1.64
CA LYS A 61 -0.93 17.23 0.53
C LYS A 61 -0.58 18.55 -0.16
N LYS A 62 -1.36 19.61 0.03
CA LYS A 62 -1.10 20.96 -0.51
C LYS A 62 -0.33 21.85 0.47
N THR A 63 -0.24 21.47 1.73
CA THR A 63 0.51 22.22 2.74
C THR A 63 2.01 21.93 2.62
N GLU A 64 2.85 22.94 2.86
CA GLU A 64 4.31 22.81 2.79
C GLU A 64 4.84 21.70 3.71
N LYS A 65 4.25 21.56 4.90
CA LYS A 65 4.61 20.53 5.89
C LYS A 65 4.41 19.09 5.39
N TYR A 66 3.43 18.84 4.53
CA TYR A 66 3.06 17.50 4.08
C TYR A 66 3.16 17.31 2.56
N GLN A 67 3.86 18.20 1.86
CA GLN A 67 4.04 18.13 0.41
C GLN A 67 4.74 16.85 -0.05
N TRP A 68 5.62 16.27 0.78
CA TRP A 68 6.32 15.00 0.56
C TRP A 68 5.37 13.81 0.33
N LEU A 69 4.10 13.90 0.75
CA LEU A 69 3.09 12.88 0.43
C LEU A 69 2.79 12.78 -1.09
N ASN A 70 3.23 13.73 -1.90
CA ASN A 70 3.10 13.69 -3.37
C ASN A 70 4.18 12.84 -4.07
N ASP A 71 5.24 12.45 -3.34
CA ASP A 71 6.38 11.72 -3.91
C ASP A 71 5.98 10.28 -4.30
N VAL A 72 4.98 9.74 -3.59
CA VAL A 72 4.48 8.37 -3.76
C VAL A 72 3.18 8.31 -4.56
N ASN A 73 2.77 7.11 -4.96
CA ASN A 73 1.49 6.91 -5.64
C ASN A 73 0.31 7.37 -4.75
N SER A 74 -0.45 8.36 -5.21
CA SER A 74 -1.60 8.93 -4.50
C SER A 74 -2.68 7.88 -4.20
N GLN A 75 -2.88 6.95 -5.13
CA GLN A 75 -3.87 5.88 -4.97
C GLN A 75 -3.47 4.91 -3.86
N SER A 76 -2.17 4.70 -3.62
CA SER A 76 -1.72 3.88 -2.49
C SER A 76 -2.09 4.51 -1.16
N LEU A 77 -1.90 5.84 -1.02
CA LEU A 77 -2.29 6.57 0.19
C LEU A 77 -3.80 6.48 0.45
N GLN A 78 -4.60 6.69 -0.60
CA GLN A 78 -6.06 6.52 -0.55
C GLN A 78 -6.44 5.08 -0.19
N GLN A 79 -5.73 4.09 -0.70
CA GLN A 79 -5.98 2.70 -0.37
C GLN A 79 -5.65 2.37 1.10
N SER A 80 -4.63 3.01 1.67
CA SER A 80 -4.26 2.86 3.08
C SER A 80 -5.39 3.32 4.02
N ILE A 81 -6.08 4.42 3.69
CA ILE A 81 -7.22 4.90 4.48
C ILE A 81 -8.48 4.07 4.26
N LYS A 82 -8.70 3.50 3.06
CA LYS A 82 -9.76 2.50 2.86
C LYS A 82 -9.54 1.24 3.68
N ASP A 83 -8.29 0.79 3.80
CA ASP A 83 -7.94 -0.34 4.66
C ASP A 83 -8.21 -0.07 6.14
N LEU A 84 -8.05 1.19 6.57
CA LEU A 84 -8.43 1.62 7.91
C LEU A 84 -9.95 1.55 8.12
N GLU A 85 -10.74 2.05 7.16
CA GLU A 85 -12.21 2.01 7.20
C GLU A 85 -12.72 0.57 7.30
N ILE A 86 -12.24 -0.33 6.44
CA ILE A 86 -12.55 -1.77 6.50
C ILE A 86 -12.20 -2.35 7.87
N GLY A 87 -11.06 -1.93 8.45
CA GLY A 87 -10.66 -2.33 9.79
C GLY A 87 -11.67 -1.92 10.87
N PHE A 88 -12.18 -0.69 10.79
CA PHE A 88 -13.24 -0.21 11.69
C PHE A 88 -14.57 -0.91 11.44
N GLU A 89 -15.01 -1.07 10.19
CA GLU A 89 -16.25 -1.79 9.85
C GLU A 89 -16.26 -3.20 10.43
N ARG A 90 -15.15 -3.94 10.26
CA ARG A 90 -15.00 -5.28 10.82
C ARG A 90 -14.97 -5.27 12.35
N PHE A 91 -14.38 -4.25 12.96
CA PHE A 91 -14.40 -4.07 14.41
C PHE A 91 -15.84 -3.87 14.94
N PHE A 92 -16.63 -2.99 14.32
CA PHE A 92 -18.03 -2.77 14.73
C PHE A 92 -18.92 -4.01 14.53
N LYS A 93 -18.65 -4.80 13.48
CA LYS A 93 -19.28 -6.11 13.25
C LYS A 93 -18.77 -7.20 14.20
N LYS A 94 -17.88 -6.89 15.14
CA LYS A 94 -17.23 -7.84 16.07
C LYS A 94 -16.45 -8.97 15.36
N LEU A 95 -16.02 -8.73 14.12
CA LEU A 95 -15.25 -9.68 13.30
C LEU A 95 -13.73 -9.48 13.41
N SER A 96 -13.29 -8.38 14.02
CA SER A 96 -11.88 -8.10 14.30
C SER A 96 -11.72 -7.22 15.53
N LYS A 97 -10.49 -7.17 16.06
CA LYS A 97 -10.13 -6.21 17.10
C LYS A 97 -10.02 -4.80 16.53
N HIS A 98 -10.02 -3.80 17.41
CA HIS A 98 -9.81 -2.41 17.05
C HIS A 98 -8.52 -2.21 16.23
N PRO A 99 -8.52 -1.35 15.19
CA PRO A 99 -7.30 -1.03 14.44
C PRO A 99 -6.16 -0.55 15.34
N LYS A 100 -4.92 -0.95 15.02
CA LYS A 100 -3.72 -0.60 15.78
C LYS A 100 -2.77 0.26 14.94
N PHE A 101 -2.03 1.13 15.61
CA PHE A 101 -0.96 1.90 14.99
C PHE A 101 0.08 0.99 14.34
N LYS A 102 0.43 1.29 13.09
CA LYS A 102 1.46 0.59 12.32
C LYS A 102 2.86 1.06 12.78
N LYS A 103 3.78 0.11 12.93
CA LYS A 103 5.17 0.35 13.37
C LYS A 103 6.17 0.12 12.23
N LYS A 104 7.26 0.88 12.18
CA LYS A 104 8.32 0.71 11.16
C LYS A 104 9.05 -0.63 11.29
N SER A 105 9.23 -1.13 12.51
CA SER A 105 9.88 -2.41 12.81
C SER A 105 9.03 -3.64 12.46
N SER A 106 7.72 -3.46 12.27
CA SER A 106 6.82 -4.53 11.85
C SER A 106 6.84 -4.73 10.33
N ARG A 107 6.09 -5.72 9.83
CA ARG A 107 5.85 -5.88 8.40
C ARG A 107 5.33 -4.58 7.81
N GLN A 108 5.99 -4.09 6.76
CA GLN A 108 5.58 -2.88 6.04
C GLN A 108 4.89 -3.28 4.74
N SER A 109 3.85 -2.56 4.37
CA SER A 109 3.15 -2.81 3.11
C SER A 109 2.43 -1.58 2.59
N PHE A 110 2.27 -1.50 1.27
CA PHE A 110 1.33 -0.61 0.61
C PHE A 110 0.71 -1.33 -0.58
N ARG A 111 -0.51 -0.94 -0.95
CA ARG A 111 -1.25 -1.55 -2.06
C ARG A 111 -1.43 -0.55 -3.18
N VAL A 112 -1.14 -0.98 -4.39
CA VAL A 112 -1.43 -0.29 -5.65
C VAL A 112 -2.72 -0.89 -6.21
N PRO A 113 -3.79 -0.11 -6.42
CA PRO A 113 -5.07 -0.65 -6.84
C PRO A 113 -5.26 -0.80 -8.36
N GLN A 114 -4.38 -0.25 -9.20
CA GLN A 114 -4.51 -0.30 -10.66
C GLN A 114 -3.21 0.10 -11.37
N HIS A 115 -3.21 0.04 -12.72
CA HIS A 115 -2.06 0.32 -13.60
C HIS A 115 -0.85 -0.58 -13.30
N ILE A 116 -1.13 -1.86 -13.12
CA ILE A 116 -0.11 -2.88 -12.87
C ILE A 116 0.01 -3.71 -14.14
N GLN A 117 1.23 -3.85 -14.63
CA GLN A 117 1.55 -4.65 -15.80
C GLN A 117 2.73 -5.56 -15.47
N LEU A 118 2.69 -6.78 -15.97
CA LEU A 118 3.71 -7.80 -15.77
C LEU A 118 4.13 -8.29 -17.16
N TYR A 119 5.40 -8.16 -17.47
CA TYR A 119 5.96 -8.55 -18.76
C TYR A 119 7.07 -9.57 -18.56
N GLU A 120 7.20 -10.47 -19.53
CA GLU A 120 8.37 -11.33 -19.65
C GLU A 120 9.62 -10.48 -19.87
N ASN A 121 10.75 -10.92 -19.36
CA ASN A 121 12.02 -10.21 -19.50
C ASN A 121 12.81 -10.81 -20.67
N GLU A 122 12.88 -10.08 -21.76
CA GLU A 122 13.63 -10.49 -22.95
C GLU A 122 15.10 -10.73 -22.59
N GLY A 123 15.55 -11.99 -22.72
CA GLY A 123 16.91 -12.42 -22.39
C GLY A 123 17.14 -12.86 -20.93
N ASN A 124 16.10 -13.03 -20.11
CA ASN A 124 16.23 -13.59 -18.77
C ASN A 124 15.00 -14.37 -18.29
N ASP A 125 15.02 -15.69 -18.47
CA ASP A 125 13.92 -16.60 -18.11
C ASP A 125 13.67 -16.72 -16.59
N LYS A 126 14.55 -16.15 -15.76
CA LYS A 126 14.45 -16.27 -14.29
C LYS A 126 13.53 -15.24 -13.67
N TYR A 127 13.37 -14.08 -14.31
CA TYR A 127 12.65 -12.95 -13.73
C TYR A 127 11.74 -12.33 -14.78
N GLU A 128 10.51 -12.03 -14.38
CA GLU A 128 9.63 -11.13 -15.12
C GLU A 128 9.80 -9.69 -14.59
N ILE A 129 9.30 -8.70 -15.33
CA ILE A 129 9.36 -7.29 -14.96
C ILE A 129 7.96 -6.77 -14.62
N LEU A 130 7.81 -6.32 -13.38
CA LEU A 130 6.59 -5.73 -12.85
C LEU A 130 6.63 -4.20 -12.96
N PHE A 131 5.75 -3.61 -13.75
CA PHE A 131 5.54 -2.18 -13.86
C PHE A 131 4.36 -1.74 -13.00
N VAL A 132 4.59 -0.69 -12.20
CA VAL A 132 3.59 -0.05 -11.35
C VAL A 132 3.84 1.46 -11.32
N PRO A 133 2.84 2.30 -10.97
CA PRO A 133 3.03 3.74 -10.88
C PRO A 133 4.21 4.11 -9.98
N LYS A 134 5.00 5.12 -10.38
CA LYS A 134 6.25 5.58 -9.75
C LYS A 134 7.47 4.65 -9.89
N PHE A 135 7.33 3.48 -10.51
CA PHE A 135 8.43 2.54 -10.80
C PHE A 135 8.55 2.29 -12.31
N LYS A 136 9.01 3.31 -13.05
CA LYS A 136 9.04 3.30 -14.52
C LYS A 136 10.01 2.27 -15.13
N GLU A 137 11.10 1.97 -14.45
CA GLU A 137 12.08 0.94 -14.87
C GLU A 137 11.55 -0.49 -14.71
N GLY A 138 10.43 -0.66 -14.01
CA GLY A 138 9.93 -1.97 -13.61
C GLY A 138 10.78 -2.63 -12.53
N ILE A 139 10.19 -3.59 -11.82
CA ILE A 139 10.83 -4.30 -10.71
C ILE A 139 10.93 -5.77 -11.08
N LYS A 140 12.13 -6.35 -10.96
CA LYS A 140 12.35 -7.78 -11.18
C LYS A 140 11.53 -8.61 -10.19
N VAL A 141 10.71 -9.53 -10.70
CA VAL A 141 9.88 -10.43 -9.91
C VAL A 141 10.13 -11.88 -10.31
N ARG A 142 10.26 -12.76 -9.31
CA ARG A 142 10.41 -14.21 -9.55
C ARG A 142 9.06 -14.89 -9.49
N VAL A 143 8.44 -15.02 -10.65
CA VAL A 143 7.16 -15.71 -10.84
C VAL A 143 7.43 -17.21 -10.97
N HIS A 144 7.10 -17.97 -9.92
CA HIS A 144 7.31 -19.42 -9.85
C HIS A 144 6.00 -20.21 -10.02
N ARG A 145 4.89 -19.50 -10.26
CA ARG A 145 3.56 -20.09 -10.49
C ARG A 145 2.98 -19.44 -11.73
N LYS A 146 2.50 -20.26 -12.67
CA LYS A 146 1.86 -19.78 -13.89
C LYS A 146 0.63 -18.95 -13.53
N ILE A 147 0.61 -17.72 -14.03
CA ILE A 147 -0.57 -16.85 -14.00
C ILE A 147 -1.33 -17.13 -15.30
N ASP A 148 -2.66 -17.21 -15.21
CA ASP A 148 -3.50 -17.37 -16.39
C ASP A 148 -3.27 -16.18 -17.34
N PRO A 149 -2.87 -16.39 -18.61
CA PRO A 149 -2.60 -15.32 -19.56
C PRO A 149 -3.79 -14.38 -19.78
N ASN A 150 -5.01 -14.88 -19.60
CA ASN A 150 -6.24 -14.10 -19.77
C ASN A 150 -6.66 -13.37 -18.47
N ALA A 151 -5.94 -13.59 -17.36
CA ALA A 151 -6.28 -12.96 -16.08
C ALA A 151 -5.84 -11.49 -16.04
N LYS A 152 -6.75 -10.64 -15.56
CA LYS A 152 -6.47 -9.22 -15.32
C LYS A 152 -5.98 -9.00 -13.90
N ILE A 153 -4.85 -8.30 -13.75
CA ILE A 153 -4.31 -7.92 -12.44
C ILE A 153 -5.20 -6.82 -11.84
N LYS A 154 -5.89 -7.14 -10.74
CA LYS A 154 -6.78 -6.18 -10.06
C LYS A 154 -6.08 -5.24 -9.09
N ASN A 155 -5.08 -5.71 -8.37
CA ASN A 155 -4.28 -4.91 -7.45
C ASN A 155 -2.96 -5.64 -7.15
N CYS A 156 -2.04 -4.92 -6.52
CA CYS A 156 -0.69 -5.37 -6.24
C CYS A 156 -0.29 -4.85 -4.86
N THR A 157 0.28 -5.70 -3.99
CA THR A 157 0.62 -5.30 -2.61
C THR A 157 2.08 -5.55 -2.33
N PHE A 158 2.86 -4.48 -2.30
CA PHE A 158 4.26 -4.52 -1.92
C PHE A 158 4.40 -4.77 -0.43
N ILE A 159 5.31 -5.65 -0.06
CA ILE A 159 5.56 -6.06 1.32
C ILE A 159 7.05 -6.09 1.58
N LYS A 160 7.47 -5.49 2.70
CA LYS A 160 8.81 -5.68 3.28
C LYS A 160 8.67 -6.43 4.60
N THR A 161 9.31 -7.59 4.69
CA THR A 161 9.36 -8.36 5.94
C THR A 161 10.34 -7.74 6.93
N PRO A 162 10.24 -8.04 8.24
CA PRO A 162 11.24 -7.62 9.22
C PRO A 162 12.65 -8.10 8.88
N THR A 163 12.78 -9.24 8.20
CA THR A 163 14.06 -9.78 7.69
C THR A 163 14.59 -9.06 6.44
N GLY A 164 14.00 -7.92 6.04
CA GLY A 164 14.46 -7.14 4.88
C GLY A 164 14.11 -7.72 3.50
N LYS A 165 13.31 -8.79 3.42
CA LYS A 165 12.92 -9.40 2.13
C LYS A 165 11.70 -8.68 1.55
N TYR A 166 11.71 -8.49 0.23
CA TYR A 166 10.63 -7.82 -0.49
C TYR A 166 9.76 -8.82 -1.27
N PHE A 167 8.45 -8.58 -1.22
CA PHE A 167 7.45 -9.38 -1.92
C PHE A 167 6.40 -8.48 -2.57
N VAL A 168 5.70 -9.07 -3.53
CA VAL A 168 4.55 -8.51 -4.21
C VAL A 168 3.43 -9.52 -4.34
#